data_AF-A0A7C7ZSF1-F1
#
_entry.id   AF-A0A7C7ZSF1-F1
#
_cell.length_a   1.000
_cell.length_b   1.000
_cell.length_c   1.000
_cell.angle_alpha   90.00
_cell.angle_beta   90.00
_cell.angle_gamma   90.00
#
_symmetry.space_group_name_H-M   'P 1'
#
loop_
_entity.id
_entity.type
_entity.pdbx_description
1 polymer ?
#
loop_
_entity_poly.entity_id
_entity_poly.type
_entity_poly.pdbx_seq_one_letter_code
_entity_poly.pdbx_strand_id
1 'polypeptide(L)'
;MWMVAFILGWYIMKRIYLKENLSEEKLDSLFIYTILGTMIGARLGHVIFYQFELFEQDFFSVFLPFRFNPTFEFTGFRGLASHGAAIGIITSMYLYNNKVLHKPVLWILDRIVIPVAIGGAFIRIGNFFNSEIIGYKTDSIFGVVFKALGEDFARHPAQLYEAFGYIVIFVIMYFIFWKTNKASISGYMSGLFFILLWSLRFVIEFFKVAQVEGREDWILGMNTGQALSVPLIILGIYLMFRKK
;
A
#
# COMPACT_ATOMS: atom_id res chain seq x y z
N MET A 1 11.74 -4.43 -5.74
CA MET A 1 10.60 -3.50 -5.94
C MET A 1 10.42 -2.50 -4.80
N TRP A 2 10.39 -2.94 -3.53
CA TRP A 2 10.29 -2.04 -2.36
C TRP A 2 11.32 -0.90 -2.34
N MET A 3 12.60 -1.22 -2.56
CA MET A 3 13.66 -0.21 -2.61
C MET A 3 13.42 0.84 -3.69
N VAL A 4 12.95 0.42 -4.88
CA VAL A 4 12.60 1.33 -5.98
C VAL A 4 11.45 2.26 -5.57
N ALA A 5 10.41 1.71 -4.92
CA ALA A 5 9.29 2.49 -4.40
C ALA A 5 9.75 3.56 -3.39
N PHE A 6 10.62 3.21 -2.44
CA PHE A 6 11.16 4.15 -1.46
C PHE A 6 12.05 5.23 -2.09
N ILE A 7 12.98 4.84 -2.97
CA ILE A 7 13.87 5.79 -3.64
C ILE A 7 13.07 6.78 -4.49
N LEU A 8 12.14 6.29 -5.32
CA LEU A 8 11.27 7.16 -6.10
C LEU A 8 10.40 8.05 -5.20
N GLY A 9 9.88 7.48 -4.11
CA GLY A 9 9.12 8.22 -3.13
C GLY A 9 9.91 9.39 -2.53
N TRP A 10 11.18 9.18 -2.19
CA TRP A 10 12.07 10.23 -1.70
C TRP A 10 12.25 11.34 -2.74
N TYR A 11 12.56 11.01 -4.00
CA TYR A 11 12.73 12.02 -5.05
C TYR A 11 11.45 12.81 -5.36
N ILE A 12 10.29 12.14 -5.34
CA ILE A 12 8.98 12.80 -5.53
C ILE A 12 8.71 13.76 -4.36
N MET A 13 8.92 13.30 -3.13
CA MET A 13 8.72 14.11 -1.92
C MET A 13 9.73 15.26 -1.82
N LYS A 14 10.96 15.09 -2.30
CA LYS A 14 11.95 16.18 -2.42
C LYS A 14 11.40 17.33 -3.25
N ARG A 15 10.85 17.04 -4.44
CA ARG A 15 10.25 18.09 -5.27
C ARG A 15 9.08 18.80 -4.58
N ILE A 16 8.26 18.04 -3.85
CA ILE A 16 7.12 18.59 -3.08
C ILE A 16 7.63 19.49 -1.95
N TYR A 17 8.63 19.05 -1.18
CA TYR A 17 9.20 19.80 -0.07
C TYR A 17 9.85 21.11 -0.53
N LEU A 18 10.63 21.05 -1.61
CA LEU A 18 11.23 22.25 -2.20
C LEU A 18 10.17 23.24 -2.70
N LYS A 19 9.10 22.77 -3.36
CA LYS A 19 7.99 23.62 -3.79
C LYS A 19 7.30 24.33 -2.61
N GLU A 20 7.16 23.63 -1.49
CA GLU A 20 6.47 24.14 -0.29
C GLU A 20 7.44 24.76 0.74
N ASN A 21 8.67 25.10 0.33
CA ASN A 21 9.70 25.76 1.15
C ASN A 21 10.05 24.99 2.45
N LEU A 22 10.18 23.66 2.35
CA LEU A 22 10.64 22.79 3.44
C LEU A 22 12.07 22.31 3.19
N SER A 23 12.84 22.15 4.28
CA SER A 23 14.23 21.68 4.20
C SER A 23 14.33 20.19 3.85
N GLU A 24 15.43 19.82 3.19
CA GLU A 24 15.73 18.42 2.87
C GLU A 24 15.98 17.58 4.14
N GLU A 25 16.50 18.17 5.22
CA GLU A 25 16.67 17.47 6.51
C GLU A 25 15.33 16.94 7.06
N LYS A 26 14.25 17.70 6.90
CA LYS A 26 12.90 17.24 7.28
C LYS A 26 12.43 16.10 6.37
N LEU A 27 12.85 16.07 5.11
CA LEU A 27 12.52 14.98 4.19
C LEU A 27 13.27 13.69 4.57
N ASP A 28 14.55 13.78 4.93
CA ASP A 28 15.32 12.62 5.34
C ASP A 28 14.73 11.99 6.60
N SER A 29 14.30 12.82 7.55
CA SER A 29 13.50 12.37 8.69
C SER A 29 12.22 11.66 8.25
N LEU A 30 11.43 12.23 7.32
CA LEU A 30 10.22 11.58 6.80
C LEU A 30 10.52 10.20 6.21
N PHE A 31 11.61 10.08 5.45
CA PHE A 31 12.02 8.84 4.81
C PHE A 31 12.33 7.74 5.84
N ILE A 32 13.10 8.06 6.88
CA ILE A 32 13.41 7.13 7.97
C ILE A 32 12.14 6.69 8.69
N TYR A 33 11.27 7.63 9.07
CA TYR A 33 10.01 7.31 9.73
C TYR A 33 9.12 6.42 8.87
N THR A 34 9.09 6.65 7.55
CA THR A 34 8.28 5.86 6.62
C THR A 34 8.83 4.45 6.50
N ILE A 35 10.14 4.25 6.29
CA ILE A 35 10.74 2.92 6.17
C ILE A 35 10.52 2.12 7.46
N LEU A 36 10.89 2.69 8.61
CA LEU A 36 10.77 2.00 9.89
C LEU A 36 9.31 1.67 10.21
N GLY A 37 8.40 2.64 10.06
CA GLY A 37 6.98 2.42 10.29
C GLY A 37 6.40 1.35 9.39
N THR A 38 6.79 1.35 8.10
CA THR A 38 6.33 0.35 7.14
C THR A 38 6.82 -1.04 7.50
N MET A 39 8.12 -1.20 7.79
CA MET A 39 8.70 -2.50 8.12
C MET A 39 8.18 -3.05 9.45
N ILE A 40 8.18 -2.23 10.50
CA ILE A 40 7.69 -2.61 11.83
C ILE A 40 6.20 -2.90 11.76
N GLY A 41 5.41 -2.01 11.16
CA GLY A 41 3.97 -2.17 11.01
C GLY A 41 3.61 -3.42 10.21
N ALA A 42 4.28 -3.66 9.08
CA ALA A 42 4.03 -4.84 8.26
C ALA A 42 4.30 -6.14 9.03
N ARG A 43 5.40 -6.19 9.78
CA ARG A 43 5.80 -7.37 10.56
C ARG A 43 4.89 -7.59 11.76
N LEU A 44 4.66 -6.57 12.58
CA LEU A 44 3.77 -6.66 13.73
C LEU A 44 2.34 -6.97 13.31
N GLY A 45 1.84 -6.36 12.23
CA GLY A 45 0.54 -6.70 11.69
C GLY A 45 0.47 -8.16 11.27
N HIS A 46 1.51 -8.71 10.66
CA HIS A 46 1.51 -10.12 10.31
C HIS A 46 1.44 -11.02 11.56
N VAL A 47 2.31 -10.75 12.55
CA VAL A 47 2.37 -11.54 13.78
C VAL A 47 1.06 -11.45 14.55
N ILE A 48 0.53 -10.24 14.79
CA ILE A 48 -0.69 -10.04 15.57
C ILE A 48 -1.91 -10.71 14.93
N PHE A 49 -2.06 -10.64 13.60
CA PHE A 49 -3.28 -11.13 12.94
C PHE A 49 -3.20 -12.57 12.43
N TYR A 50 -1.99 -13.11 12.20
CA TYR A 50 -1.83 -14.42 11.55
C TYR A 50 -0.94 -15.41 12.32
N GLN A 51 -0.06 -14.93 13.21
CA GLN A 51 0.94 -15.77 13.89
C GLN A 51 1.17 -15.29 15.33
N PHE A 52 0.09 -15.13 16.10
CA PHE A 52 0.15 -14.53 17.43
C PHE A 52 1.03 -15.33 18.40
N GLU A 53 1.06 -16.64 18.21
CA GLU A 53 1.86 -17.62 18.95
C GLU A 53 3.36 -17.32 18.95
N LEU A 54 3.88 -16.58 17.97
CA LEU A 54 5.30 -16.21 17.92
C LEU A 54 5.73 -15.32 19.09
N PHE A 55 4.82 -14.55 19.70
CA PHE A 55 5.16 -13.77 20.89
C PHE A 55 5.56 -14.63 22.08
N GLU A 56 5.07 -15.86 22.16
CA GLU A 56 5.38 -16.80 23.24
C GLU A 56 6.45 -17.81 22.81
N GLN A 57 6.33 -18.35 21.60
CA GLN A 57 7.12 -19.50 21.17
C GLN A 57 8.47 -19.12 20.55
N ASP A 58 8.57 -17.95 19.92
CA ASP A 58 9.79 -17.49 19.23
C ASP A 58 9.86 -15.96 19.15
N PHE A 59 9.86 -15.30 20.32
CA PHE A 59 9.70 -13.84 20.44
C PHE A 59 10.70 -13.03 19.59
N PHE A 60 11.97 -13.45 19.55
CA PHE A 60 12.99 -12.71 18.80
C PHE A 60 12.80 -12.80 17.28
N SER A 61 12.19 -13.89 16.79
CA SER A 61 11.85 -14.01 15.36
C SER A 61 10.83 -12.97 14.90
N VAL A 62 10.08 -12.35 15.82
CA VAL A 62 9.15 -11.25 15.48
C VAL A 62 9.92 -10.07 14.90
N PHE A 63 11.11 -9.77 15.41
CA PHE A 63 11.86 -8.56 15.05
C PHE A 63 13.11 -8.83 14.21
N LEU A 64 13.62 -10.06 14.21
CA LEU A 64 14.87 -10.42 13.58
C LEU A 64 14.65 -11.40 12.41
N PRO A 65 15.53 -11.42 11.39
CA PRO A 65 15.41 -12.31 10.24
C PRO A 65 15.83 -13.77 10.52
N PHE A 66 15.63 -14.23 11.76
CA PHE A 66 16.01 -15.55 12.24
C PHE A 66 14.83 -16.21 12.93
N ARG A 67 14.67 -17.51 12.71
CA ARG A 67 13.89 -18.38 13.58
C ARG A 67 14.83 -18.90 14.67
N PHE A 68 14.37 -18.92 15.92
CA PHE A 68 15.14 -19.44 17.05
C PHE A 68 14.55 -20.74 17.60
N ASN A 69 13.27 -21.03 17.34
CA ASN A 69 12.58 -22.23 17.80
C ASN A 69 11.86 -22.95 16.63
N PRO A 70 12.01 -24.27 16.43
CA PRO A 70 12.80 -25.24 17.22
C PRO A 70 14.29 -25.27 16.88
N THR A 71 14.68 -24.70 15.73
CA THR A 71 16.07 -24.67 15.26
C THR A 71 16.45 -23.26 14.83
N PHE A 72 17.68 -22.86 15.12
CA PHE A 72 18.22 -21.59 14.67
C PHE A 72 18.44 -21.60 13.15
N GLU A 73 17.70 -20.77 12.42
CA GLU A 73 17.78 -20.69 10.97
C GLU A 73 17.64 -19.24 10.50
N PHE A 74 18.47 -18.84 9.54
CA PHE A 74 18.26 -17.58 8.82
C PHE A 74 17.10 -17.72 7.83
N THR A 75 15.94 -17.20 8.20
CA THR A 75 14.74 -17.21 7.35
C THR A 75 14.65 -15.99 6.43
N GLY A 76 15.41 -14.93 6.74
CA GLY A 76 15.18 -13.61 6.19
C GLY A 76 13.92 -12.96 6.79
N PHE A 77 13.62 -11.73 6.35
CA PHE A 77 12.45 -10.99 6.80
C PHE A 77 11.20 -11.43 6.00
N ARG A 78 10.50 -12.43 6.54
CA ARG A 78 9.25 -12.98 5.96
C ARG A 78 8.05 -12.61 6.83
N GLY A 79 6.84 -12.89 6.35
CA GLY A 79 5.61 -12.64 7.09
C GLY A 79 5.34 -11.14 7.26
N LEU A 80 4.89 -10.50 6.19
CA LEU A 80 4.59 -9.08 6.12
C LEU A 80 3.13 -8.87 5.72
N ALA A 81 2.39 -8.10 6.51
CA ALA A 81 0.99 -7.79 6.25
C ALA A 81 0.83 -6.36 5.71
N SER A 82 0.11 -6.22 4.60
CA SER A 82 -0.17 -4.91 3.97
C SER A 82 -0.97 -3.96 4.87
N HIS A 83 -1.97 -4.47 5.60
CA HIS A 83 -2.76 -3.67 6.55
C HIS A 83 -1.88 -3.17 7.71
N GLY A 84 -0.99 -4.02 8.23
CA GLY A 84 0.00 -3.61 9.22
C GLY A 84 0.94 -2.52 8.70
N ALA A 85 1.40 -2.66 7.45
CA ALA A 85 2.22 -1.65 6.78
C ALA A 85 1.48 -0.30 6.69
N ALA A 86 0.19 -0.31 6.32
CA ALA A 86 -0.64 0.89 6.23
C ALA A 86 -0.81 1.58 7.60
N ILE A 87 -1.10 0.82 8.66
CA ILE A 87 -1.18 1.33 10.04
C ILE A 87 0.16 1.92 10.48
N GLY A 88 1.26 1.22 10.20
CA GLY A 88 2.61 1.68 10.49
C GLY A 88 2.95 3.00 9.79
N ILE A 89 2.61 3.14 8.51
CA ILE A 89 2.81 4.39 7.74
C ILE A 89 1.99 5.52 8.33
N ILE A 90 0.69 5.33 8.60
CA ILE A 90 -0.18 6.38 9.17
C ILE A 90 0.34 6.82 10.55
N THR A 91 0.71 5.87 11.40
CA THR A 91 1.33 6.14 12.70
C THR A 91 2.63 6.93 12.53
N SER A 92 3.48 6.54 11.59
CA SER A 92 4.71 7.27 11.28
C SER A 92 4.44 8.69 10.79
N MET A 93 3.41 8.92 9.97
CA MET A 93 3.04 10.28 9.53
C MET A 93 2.61 11.14 10.71
N TYR A 94 1.85 10.58 11.65
CA TYR A 94 1.46 11.26 12.89
C TYR A 94 2.67 11.61 13.76
N LEU A 95 3.56 10.65 14.01
CA LEU A 95 4.76 10.85 14.83
C LEU A 95 5.73 11.84 14.19
N TYR A 96 6.03 11.68 12.90
CA TYR A 96 6.85 12.59 12.12
C TYR A 96 6.28 14.02 12.14
N ASN A 97 4.96 14.14 11.95
CA ASN A 97 4.32 15.43 11.97
C ASN A 97 4.48 16.11 13.34
N ASN A 98 4.28 15.37 14.42
CA ASN A 98 4.35 15.92 15.77
C ASN A 98 5.78 16.23 16.24
N LYS A 99 6.79 15.54 15.72
CA LYS A 99 8.18 15.67 16.16
C LYS A 99 9.05 16.55 15.27
N VAL A 100 8.71 16.69 13.99
CA VAL A 100 9.61 17.30 12.99
C VAL A 100 8.92 18.36 12.15
N LEU A 101 7.73 18.07 11.61
CA LEU A 101 7.10 18.92 10.61
C LEU A 101 6.23 20.04 11.20
N HIS A 102 5.50 19.73 12.28
CA HIS A 102 4.57 20.62 13.00
C HIS A 102 3.52 21.30 12.09
N LYS A 103 2.90 20.52 11.20
CA LYS A 103 1.77 20.94 10.35
C LYS A 103 0.47 20.24 10.79
N PRO A 104 -0.69 20.57 10.21
CA PRO A 104 -1.85 19.70 10.34
C PRO A 104 -1.52 18.30 9.80
N VAL A 105 -1.84 17.23 10.51
CA VAL A 105 -1.52 15.84 10.10
C VAL A 105 -2.02 15.53 8.69
N LEU A 106 -3.19 16.07 8.33
CA LEU A 106 -3.74 15.86 7.00
C LEU A 106 -2.90 16.48 5.88
N TRP A 107 -2.08 17.50 6.18
CA TRP A 107 -1.13 18.03 5.21
C TRP A 107 -0.16 16.93 4.77
N ILE A 108 0.45 16.18 5.70
CA ILE A 108 1.42 15.14 5.31
C ILE A 108 0.72 13.97 4.63
N LEU A 109 -0.48 13.61 5.09
CA LEU A 109 -1.30 12.57 4.46
C LEU A 109 -1.69 12.94 3.02
N ASP A 110 -1.98 14.22 2.73
CA ASP A 110 -2.29 14.70 1.38
C ASP A 110 -1.09 14.60 0.43
N ARG A 111 0.14 14.72 0.94
CA ARG A 111 1.36 14.68 0.10
C ARG A 111 1.87 13.26 -0.08
N ILE A 112 1.87 12.45 0.99
CA ILE A 112 2.43 11.10 0.98
C ILE A 112 1.65 10.14 0.08
N VAL A 113 0.37 10.41 -0.18
CA VAL A 113 -0.44 9.57 -1.08
C VAL A 113 0.08 9.57 -2.53
N ILE A 114 0.79 10.63 -2.97
CA ILE A 114 1.38 10.71 -4.32
C ILE A 114 2.47 9.64 -4.50
N PRO A 115 3.56 9.58 -3.69
CA PRO A 115 4.54 8.51 -3.81
C PRO A 115 3.99 7.13 -3.44
N VAL A 116 2.97 7.04 -2.56
CA VAL A 116 2.30 5.77 -2.26
C VAL A 116 1.62 5.18 -3.49
N ALA A 117 1.00 5.98 -4.36
CA ALA A 117 0.37 5.49 -5.59
C ALA A 117 1.38 4.77 -6.50
N ILE A 118 2.52 5.41 -6.82
CA ILE A 118 3.55 4.78 -7.64
C ILE A 118 4.26 3.63 -6.92
N GLY A 119 4.46 3.74 -5.60
CA GLY A 119 4.99 2.66 -4.77
C GLY A 119 4.11 1.41 -4.81
N GLY A 120 2.79 1.60 -4.76
CA GLY A 120 1.79 0.54 -4.95
C GLY A 120 1.96 -0.18 -6.29
N ALA A 121 2.24 0.55 -7.39
CA ALA A 121 2.47 -0.06 -8.69
C ALA A 121 3.68 -1.00 -8.67
N PHE A 122 4.81 -0.57 -8.10
CA PHE A 122 6.01 -1.40 -7.96
C PHE A 122 5.77 -2.61 -7.07
N ILE A 123 4.99 -2.48 -5.99
CA ILE A 123 4.62 -3.61 -5.15
C ILE A 123 3.84 -4.65 -5.97
N ARG A 124 2.87 -4.23 -6.79
CA ARG A 124 2.10 -5.14 -7.64
C ARG A 124 2.94 -5.81 -8.73
N ILE A 125 3.90 -5.08 -9.32
CA ILE A 125 4.90 -5.68 -10.22
C ILE A 125 5.73 -6.74 -9.47
N GLY A 126 6.08 -6.49 -8.20
CA GLY A 126 6.73 -7.48 -7.34
C GLY A 126 5.86 -8.73 -7.13
N ASN A 127 4.58 -8.56 -6.83
CA ASN A 127 3.65 -9.69 -6.69
C ASN A 127 3.52 -10.48 -8.00
N PHE A 128 3.52 -9.81 -9.15
CA PHE A 128 3.52 -10.47 -10.46
C PHE A 128 4.75 -11.38 -10.64
N PHE A 129 5.95 -10.87 -10.35
CA PHE A 129 7.17 -11.68 -10.42
C PHE A 129 7.17 -12.85 -9.42
N ASN A 130 6.55 -12.67 -8.26
CA ASN A 130 6.41 -13.72 -7.24
C ASN A 130 5.24 -14.70 -7.51
N SER A 131 4.46 -14.50 -8.59
CA SER A 131 3.24 -15.28 -8.86
C SER A 131 2.21 -15.26 -7.72
N GLU A 132 2.10 -14.14 -7.01
CA GLU A 132 1.17 -13.95 -5.89
C GLU A 132 -0.04 -13.11 -6.32
N ILE A 133 -1.20 -13.33 -5.70
CA ILE A 133 -2.39 -12.47 -5.90
C ILE A 133 -2.94 -12.55 -7.35
N ILE A 134 -3.02 -13.77 -7.86
CA ILE A 134 -3.39 -14.07 -9.26
C ILE A 134 -4.89 -13.87 -9.55
N GLY A 135 -5.21 -13.75 -10.83
CA GLY A 135 -6.58 -13.69 -11.31
C GLY A 135 -7.24 -15.04 -11.59
N TYR A 136 -8.52 -15.00 -11.95
CA TYR A 136 -9.23 -16.17 -12.46
C TYR A 136 -8.61 -16.65 -13.79
N LYS A 137 -8.83 -17.94 -14.09
CA LYS A 137 -8.49 -18.53 -15.39
C LYS A 137 -9.14 -17.73 -16.52
N THR A 138 -8.42 -17.54 -17.61
CA THR A 138 -8.88 -16.74 -18.75
C THR A 138 -8.34 -17.26 -20.06
N ASP A 139 -9.14 -17.12 -21.12
CA ASP A 139 -8.72 -17.37 -22.50
C ASP A 139 -8.36 -16.05 -23.23
N SER A 140 -8.26 -14.94 -22.48
CA SER A 140 -7.85 -13.64 -23.01
C SER A 140 -6.43 -13.68 -23.59
N ILE A 141 -6.18 -12.93 -24.66
CA ILE A 141 -4.85 -12.74 -25.25
C ILE A 141 -3.83 -12.09 -24.29
N PHE A 142 -4.31 -11.44 -23.22
CA PHE A 142 -3.48 -10.88 -22.16
C PHE A 142 -3.27 -11.85 -20.98
N GLY A 143 -3.73 -13.08 -21.10
CA GLY A 143 -3.55 -14.11 -20.08
C GLY A 143 -2.08 -14.48 -19.90
N VAL A 144 -1.70 -14.75 -18.65
CA VAL A 144 -0.35 -15.16 -18.28
C VAL A 144 -0.41 -16.53 -17.60
N VAL A 145 0.47 -17.44 -18.03
CA VAL A 145 0.65 -18.74 -17.38
C VAL A 145 1.65 -18.60 -16.24
N PHE A 146 1.19 -18.76 -15.00
CA PHE A 146 2.03 -18.67 -13.80
C PHE A 146 2.70 -20.01 -13.52
N LYS A 147 3.74 -20.34 -14.30
CA LYS A 147 4.45 -21.64 -14.23
C LYS A 147 4.98 -22.00 -12.84
N ALA A 148 5.34 -21.00 -12.02
CA ALA A 148 5.82 -21.23 -10.65
C ALA A 148 4.75 -21.88 -9.75
N LEU A 149 3.47 -21.78 -10.12
CA LEU A 149 2.35 -22.43 -9.44
C LEU A 149 2.04 -23.83 -9.99
N GLY A 150 2.80 -24.32 -10.98
CA GLY A 150 2.56 -25.61 -11.63
C GLY A 150 1.36 -25.63 -12.58
N GLU A 151 0.85 -24.47 -12.96
CA GLU A 151 -0.33 -24.33 -13.83
C GLU A 151 0.04 -24.42 -15.32
N ASP A 152 -0.82 -25.05 -16.12
CA ASP A 152 -0.71 -25.18 -17.57
C ASP A 152 -1.68 -24.27 -18.34
N PHE A 153 -2.49 -23.47 -17.63
CA PHE A 153 -3.47 -22.56 -18.19
C PHE A 153 -3.15 -21.10 -17.87
N ALA A 154 -3.72 -20.20 -18.67
CA ALA A 154 -3.54 -18.76 -18.49
C ALA A 154 -4.54 -18.19 -17.47
N ARG A 155 -4.09 -17.19 -16.71
CA ARG A 155 -4.91 -16.40 -15.78
C ARG A 155 -4.83 -14.94 -16.12
N HIS A 156 -5.84 -14.18 -15.71
CA HIS A 156 -5.74 -12.72 -15.71
C HIS A 156 -4.55 -12.29 -14.83
N PRO A 157 -3.56 -11.55 -15.35
CA PRO A 157 -2.50 -10.96 -14.55
C PRO A 157 -3.02 -9.74 -13.80
N ALA A 158 -3.95 -9.95 -12.86
CA ALA A 158 -4.64 -8.91 -12.12
C ALA A 158 -3.67 -7.93 -11.43
N GLN A 159 -2.50 -8.40 -11.03
CA GLN A 159 -1.43 -7.57 -10.47
C GLN A 159 -0.94 -6.51 -11.47
N LEU A 160 -0.82 -6.85 -12.76
CA LEU A 160 -0.44 -5.88 -13.80
C LEU A 160 -1.56 -4.90 -14.10
N TYR A 161 -2.83 -5.34 -14.01
CA TYR A 161 -3.98 -4.45 -14.10
C TYR A 161 -3.96 -3.43 -12.95
N GLU A 162 -3.69 -3.88 -11.72
CA GLU A 162 -3.55 -3.00 -10.55
C GLU A 162 -2.36 -2.07 -10.71
N ALA A 163 -1.20 -2.59 -11.12
CA ALA A 163 0.01 -1.79 -11.31
C ALA A 163 -0.20 -0.67 -12.33
N PHE A 164 -0.82 -0.97 -13.48
CA PHE A 164 -1.14 0.03 -14.49
C PHE A 164 -2.10 1.09 -13.95
N GLY A 165 -3.18 0.67 -13.30
CA GLY A 165 -4.12 1.60 -12.69
C GLY A 165 -3.46 2.50 -11.63
N TYR A 166 -2.56 1.97 -10.81
CA TYR A 166 -1.80 2.75 -9.83
C TYR A 166 -0.84 3.76 -10.47
N ILE A 167 -0.24 3.44 -11.63
CA ILE A 167 0.54 4.41 -12.42
C ILE A 167 -0.37 5.54 -12.92
N VAL A 168 -1.56 5.22 -13.44
CA VAL A 168 -2.54 6.22 -13.88
C VAL A 168 -2.96 7.12 -12.72
N ILE A 169 -3.24 6.54 -11.55
CA ILE A 169 -3.56 7.29 -10.33
C ILE A 169 -2.41 8.22 -9.95
N PHE A 170 -1.17 7.72 -9.95
CA PHE A 170 0.01 8.55 -9.69
C PHE A 170 0.10 9.74 -10.66
N VAL A 171 -0.10 9.52 -11.96
CA VAL A 171 -0.07 10.58 -12.97
C VAL A 171 -1.16 11.63 -12.70
N ILE A 172 -2.39 11.19 -12.40
CA ILE A 172 -3.50 12.09 -12.04
C ILE A 172 -3.13 12.92 -10.80
N MET A 173 -2.66 12.27 -9.75
CA MET A 173 -2.32 12.95 -8.50
C MET A 173 -1.16 13.92 -8.65
N TYR A 174 -0.12 13.51 -9.36
CA TYR A 174 1.02 14.37 -9.68
C TYR A 174 0.55 15.58 -10.47
N PHE A 175 -0.26 15.38 -11.52
CA PHE A 175 -0.84 16.47 -12.31
C PHE A 175 -1.65 17.43 -11.43
N ILE A 176 -2.57 16.93 -10.60
CA ILE A 176 -3.40 17.77 -9.72
C ILE A 176 -2.54 18.57 -8.74
N PHE A 177 -1.51 17.96 -8.13
CA PHE A 177 -0.62 18.64 -7.20
C PHE A 177 0.17 19.79 -7.86
N TRP A 178 0.65 19.58 -9.10
CA TRP A 178 1.52 20.54 -9.78
C TRP A 178 0.78 21.60 -10.59
N LYS A 179 -0.36 21.25 -11.19
CA LYS A 179 -1.08 22.12 -12.15
C LYS A 179 -2.33 22.78 -11.58
N THR A 180 -2.73 22.45 -10.36
CA THR A 180 -3.92 23.03 -9.73
C THR A 180 -3.62 23.50 -8.31
N ASN A 181 -4.53 24.31 -7.76
CA ASN A 181 -4.47 24.75 -6.36
C ASN A 181 -5.14 23.76 -5.39
N LYS A 182 -5.62 22.60 -5.87
CA LYS A 182 -6.42 21.69 -5.04
C LYS A 182 -5.62 21.04 -3.91
N ALA A 183 -4.30 20.91 -4.04
CA ALA A 183 -3.42 20.44 -2.96
C ALA A 183 -3.34 21.39 -1.75
N SER A 184 -3.80 22.65 -1.88
CA SER A 184 -3.95 23.58 -0.75
C SER A 184 -5.20 23.31 0.09
N ILE A 185 -6.15 22.53 -0.42
CA ILE A 185 -7.38 22.16 0.26
C ILE A 185 -7.11 20.93 1.12
N SER A 186 -7.17 21.10 2.44
CA SER A 186 -6.88 20.05 3.42
C SER A 186 -7.81 18.85 3.29
N GLY A 187 -7.24 17.70 2.91
CA GLY A 187 -7.93 16.42 2.72
C GLY A 187 -8.28 16.10 1.27
N TYR A 188 -8.09 17.05 0.35
CA TYR A 188 -8.47 16.84 -1.04
C TYR A 188 -7.63 15.76 -1.71
N MET A 189 -6.32 15.75 -1.49
CA MET A 189 -5.42 14.80 -2.17
C MET A 189 -5.58 13.39 -1.61
N SER A 190 -5.67 13.24 -0.29
CA SER A 190 -5.99 11.94 0.34
C SER A 190 -7.38 11.45 -0.07
N GLY A 191 -8.37 12.34 -0.15
CA GLY A 191 -9.71 11.97 -0.56
C GLY A 191 -9.77 11.51 -2.02
N LEU A 192 -9.12 12.25 -2.92
CA LEU A 192 -9.00 11.86 -4.33
C LEU A 192 -8.27 10.52 -4.47
N PHE A 193 -7.18 10.32 -3.73
CA PHE A 193 -6.45 9.04 -3.72
C PHE A 193 -7.36 7.89 -3.30
N PHE A 194 -8.14 8.05 -2.22
CA PHE A 194 -9.06 7.00 -1.77
C PHE A 194 -10.14 6.70 -2.80
N ILE A 195 -10.79 7.70 -3.37
CA ILE A 195 -11.81 7.47 -4.40
C ILE A 195 -11.19 6.68 -5.57
N LEU A 196 -10.05 7.13 -6.10
CA LEU A 196 -9.44 6.50 -7.27
C LEU A 196 -8.92 5.10 -6.97
N LEU A 197 -8.17 4.93 -5.87
CA LEU A 197 -7.56 3.66 -5.48
C LEU A 197 -8.63 2.59 -5.23
N TRP A 198 -9.63 2.93 -4.43
CA TRP A 198 -10.64 1.95 -4.01
C TRP A 198 -11.68 1.68 -5.10
N SER A 199 -11.96 2.65 -5.99
CA SER A 199 -12.76 2.38 -7.20
C SER A 199 -12.03 1.43 -8.15
N LEU A 200 -10.73 1.63 -8.37
CA LEU A 200 -9.90 0.72 -9.16
C LEU A 200 -9.84 -0.67 -8.52
N ARG A 201 -9.64 -0.74 -7.20
CA ARG A 201 -9.64 -1.99 -6.43
C ARG A 201 -10.96 -2.75 -6.60
N PHE A 202 -12.08 -2.05 -6.48
CA PHE A 202 -13.42 -2.62 -6.66
C PHE A 202 -13.59 -3.29 -8.03
N VAL A 203 -13.14 -2.62 -9.09
CA VAL A 203 -13.22 -3.16 -10.46
C VAL A 203 -12.26 -4.34 -10.67
N ILE A 204 -11.03 -4.27 -10.16
CA ILE A 204 -10.07 -5.35 -10.39
C ILE A 204 -10.41 -6.61 -9.61
N GLU A 205 -11.15 -6.49 -8.51
CA GLU A 205 -11.55 -7.65 -7.72
C GLU A 205 -12.48 -8.60 -8.46
N PHE A 206 -13.16 -8.16 -9.54
CA PHE A 206 -13.92 -9.06 -10.44
C PHE A 206 -13.01 -10.05 -11.19
N PHE A 207 -11.72 -9.76 -11.31
CA PHE A 207 -10.75 -10.60 -12.02
C PHE A 207 -9.91 -11.46 -11.06
N LYS A 208 -10.08 -11.31 -9.74
CA LYS A 208 -9.17 -11.89 -8.73
C LYS A 208 -9.75 -13.09 -8.01
N VAL A 209 -8.92 -14.09 -7.80
CA VAL A 209 -9.25 -15.22 -6.91
C VAL A 209 -9.15 -14.76 -5.47
N ALA A 210 -10.09 -15.21 -4.63
CA ALA A 210 -10.03 -14.97 -3.18
C ALA A 210 -8.74 -15.56 -2.59
N GLN A 211 -8.04 -14.79 -1.75
CA GLN A 211 -6.75 -15.23 -1.19
C GLN A 211 -6.89 -16.21 -0.02
N VAL A 212 -8.09 -16.39 0.51
CA VAL A 212 -8.38 -17.29 1.63
C VAL A 212 -9.62 -18.08 1.27
N GLU A 213 -9.46 -19.40 1.13
CA GLU A 213 -10.56 -20.34 0.91
C GLU A 213 -11.56 -20.25 2.09
N GLY A 214 -12.86 -20.26 1.79
CA GLY A 214 -13.92 -20.18 2.81
C GLY A 214 -14.22 -18.77 3.35
N ARG A 215 -13.50 -17.73 2.90
CA ARG A 215 -13.88 -16.31 3.08
C ARG A 215 -14.57 -15.73 1.84
N GLU A 216 -15.37 -16.56 1.18
CA GLU A 216 -16.37 -16.11 0.20
C GLU A 216 -17.56 -15.46 0.92
N ASP A 217 -17.29 -14.54 1.85
CA ASP A 217 -18.36 -13.79 2.49
C ASP A 217 -18.88 -12.76 1.50
N TRP A 218 -19.94 -13.15 0.80
CA TRP A 218 -20.77 -12.26 0.00
C TRP A 218 -21.53 -11.32 0.94
N ILE A 219 -20.87 -10.30 1.48
CA ILE A 219 -21.59 -9.21 2.14
C ILE A 219 -22.32 -8.45 1.04
N LEU A 220 -23.65 -8.55 1.02
CA LEU A 220 -24.52 -7.86 0.05
C LEU A 220 -24.25 -8.21 -1.42
N GLY A 221 -23.83 -9.44 -1.71
CA GLY A 221 -23.55 -9.84 -3.09
C GLY A 221 -22.18 -9.39 -3.62
N MET A 222 -21.30 -8.88 -2.74
CA MET A 222 -19.94 -8.42 -3.07
C MET A 222 -18.90 -9.26 -2.35
N ASN A 223 -17.74 -9.49 -2.98
CA ASN A 223 -16.63 -10.13 -2.28
C ASN A 223 -15.98 -9.18 -1.25
N THR A 224 -15.13 -9.73 -0.38
CA THR A 224 -14.49 -8.95 0.71
C THR A 224 -13.75 -7.71 0.20
N GLY A 225 -13.02 -7.82 -0.92
CA GLY A 225 -12.27 -6.69 -1.48
C GLY A 225 -13.18 -5.56 -1.96
N GLN A 226 -14.33 -5.90 -2.55
CA GLN A 226 -15.35 -4.94 -2.99
C GLN A 226 -16.04 -4.28 -1.79
N ALA A 227 -16.48 -5.08 -0.81
CA ALA A 227 -17.16 -4.58 0.38
C ALA A 227 -16.28 -3.58 1.16
N LEU A 228 -14.98 -3.86 1.32
CA LEU A 228 -14.05 -2.96 2.00
C LEU A 228 -13.71 -1.70 1.18
N SER A 229 -13.88 -1.74 -0.14
CA SER A 229 -13.63 -0.57 -1.00
C SER A 229 -14.69 0.51 -0.81
N VAL A 230 -15.96 0.14 -0.59
CA VAL A 230 -17.09 1.08 -0.52
C VAL A 230 -16.94 2.12 0.61
N PRO A 231 -16.68 1.74 1.89
CA PRO A 231 -16.47 2.70 2.96
C PRO A 231 -15.31 3.67 2.70
N LEU A 232 -14.27 3.21 2.01
CA LEU A 232 -13.08 4.02 1.74
C LEU A 232 -13.30 5.00 0.58
N ILE A 233 -14.12 4.63 -0.42
CA ILE A 233 -14.62 5.58 -1.42
C ILE A 233 -15.45 6.68 -0.74
N ILE A 234 -16.37 6.30 0.15
CA ILE A 234 -17.21 7.25 0.90
C ILE A 234 -16.35 8.18 1.75
N LEU A 235 -15.35 7.64 2.47
CA LEU A 235 -14.39 8.43 3.22
C LEU A 235 -13.63 9.41 2.33
N GLY A 236 -13.25 8.98 1.12
CA GLY A 236 -12.60 9.85 0.14
C GLY A 236 -13.48 11.02 -0.31
N ILE A 237 -14.76 10.76 -0.59
CA ILE A 237 -15.75 11.79 -0.91
C ILE A 237 -15.89 12.76 0.27
N TYR A 238 -16.05 12.24 1.49
CA TYR A 238 -16.13 13.06 2.69
C TYR A 238 -14.91 13.96 2.86
N LEU A 239 -13.69 13.44 2.69
CA LEU A 239 -12.46 14.23 2.83
C LEU A 239 -12.34 15.35 1.79
N MET A 240 -12.84 15.14 0.57
CA MET A 240 -12.82 16.15 -0.49
C MET A 240 -13.85 17.26 -0.29
N PHE A 241 -15.03 16.95 0.27
CA PHE A 241 -16.16 17.88 0.35
C PHE A 241 -16.51 18.35 1.76
N ARG A 242 -15.77 17.91 2.78
CA ARG A 242 -15.94 18.42 4.15
C ARG A 242 -15.69 19.93 4.20
N LYS A 243 -16.51 20.63 4.99
CA LYS A 243 -16.29 22.04 5.30
C LYS A 243 -15.01 22.17 6.16
N LYS A 244 -14.27 23.26 5.95
CA LYS A 244 -13.06 23.57 6.71
C LYS A 244 -13.35 23.80 8.18
#